data_AF-A0A6I1MMA6-F1
#
_entry.id   AF-A0A6I1MMA6-F1
#
_cell.length_a   1.000
_cell.length_b   1.000
_cell.length_c   1.000
_cell.angle_alpha   90.00
_cell.angle_beta   90.00
_cell.angle_gamma   90.00
#
_symmetry.space_group_name_H-M   'P 1'
#
loop_
_entity.id
_entity.type
_entity.pdbx_description
1 polymer ?
#
loop_
_entity_poly.entity_id
_entity_poly.type
_entity_poly.pdbx_seq_one_letter_code
_entity_poly.pdbx_strand_id
1 'polypeptide(L)'
;MIETISEQYGIYLGQLQLENSLNDFDYALTDYATFVPYIYGRFMLGNKKRTQKEIEILKDLYHLALRDLQKYDYIFFVPRQFGYSKDGVRWQYEDMAKAVDGAIIQFLDSENVKYSIIEGSTKERSDKILSITGLKDIKVDPISVESITEDFEIKTIEG
;
A
#
# COMPACT_ATOMS: atom_id res chain seq x y z
N MET A 1 -15.11 6.17 8.52
CA MET A 1 -14.68 5.03 9.37
C MET A 1 -14.77 3.80 8.49
N ILE A 2 -13.75 2.94 8.44
CA ILE A 2 -13.81 1.70 7.66
C ILE A 2 -14.27 0.59 8.60
N GLU A 3 -15.45 0.03 8.35
CA GLU A 3 -16.19 -0.81 9.29
C GLU A 3 -16.46 -2.22 8.76
N THR A 4 -16.37 -2.42 7.44
CA THR A 4 -16.71 -3.67 6.77
C THR A 4 -15.61 -4.20 5.84
N ILE A 5 -15.57 -5.52 5.65
CA ILE A 5 -14.67 -6.13 4.66
C ILE A 5 -15.03 -5.72 3.22
N SER A 6 -16.27 -5.34 2.94
CA SER A 6 -16.66 -4.80 1.64
C SER A 6 -16.00 -3.46 1.33
N GLU A 7 -15.79 -2.61 2.34
CA GLU A 7 -15.02 -1.37 2.16
C GLU A 7 -13.54 -1.65 1.91
N GLN A 8 -12.96 -2.69 2.52
CA GLN A 8 -11.61 -3.15 2.16
C GLN A 8 -11.52 -3.57 0.69
N TYR A 9 -12.57 -4.21 0.16
CA TYR A 9 -12.65 -4.50 -1.27
C TYR A 9 -12.69 -3.22 -2.12
N GLY A 10 -13.46 -2.21 -1.71
CA GLY A 10 -13.46 -0.89 -2.37
C GLY A 10 -12.10 -0.21 -2.34
N ILE A 11 -11.38 -0.27 -1.22
CA ILE A 11 -10.01 0.26 -1.09
C ILE A 11 -9.06 -0.46 -2.04
N TYR A 12 -9.16 -1.79 -2.13
CA TYR A 12 -8.40 -2.56 -3.10
C TYR A 12 -8.66 -2.08 -4.55
N LEU A 13 -9.92 -1.88 -4.94
CA LEU A 13 -10.26 -1.41 -6.29
C LEU A 13 -9.67 -0.02 -6.58
N GLY A 14 -9.76 0.89 -5.60
CA GLY A 14 -9.16 2.22 -5.71
C GLY A 14 -7.65 2.17 -5.86
N GLN A 15 -6.98 1.37 -5.03
CA GLN A 15 -5.53 1.19 -5.10
C GLN A 15 -5.11 0.58 -6.44
N LEU A 16 -5.82 -0.46 -6.91
CA LEU A 16 -5.55 -1.08 -8.20
C LEU A 16 -5.67 -0.07 -9.36
N GLN A 17 -6.69 0.79 -9.32
CA GLN A 17 -6.86 1.83 -10.35
C GLN A 17 -5.70 2.81 -10.35
N LEU A 18 -5.26 3.26 -9.16
CA LEU A 18 -4.09 4.15 -9.02
C LEU A 18 -2.83 3.47 -9.54
N GLU A 19 -2.53 2.25 -9.11
CA GLU A 19 -1.34 1.51 -9.57
C GLU A 19 -1.35 1.30 -11.08
N ASN A 20 -2.50 0.94 -11.65
CA ASN A 20 -2.61 0.78 -13.10
C ASN A 20 -2.40 2.09 -13.87
N SER A 21 -2.77 3.24 -13.30
CA SER A 21 -2.53 4.55 -13.92
C SER A 21 -1.05 4.94 -13.94
N LEU A 22 -0.21 4.25 -13.17
CA LEU A 22 1.23 4.48 -13.13
C LEU A 22 2.02 3.60 -14.12
N ASN A 23 1.35 2.72 -14.87
CA ASN A 23 2.00 1.81 -15.82
C ASN A 23 2.66 2.52 -17.02
N ASP A 24 2.33 3.79 -17.24
CA ASP A 24 2.92 4.61 -18.32
C ASP A 24 4.27 5.23 -17.93
N PHE A 25 4.70 5.10 -16.67
CA PHE A 25 5.97 5.61 -16.18
C PHE A 25 7.04 4.49 -16.10
N ASP A 26 8.31 4.85 -16.33
CA ASP A 26 9.43 3.92 -16.18
C ASP A 26 9.62 3.44 -14.74
N TYR A 27 9.24 4.27 -13.76
CA TYR A 27 9.33 3.97 -12.33
C TYR A 27 8.09 4.50 -11.62
N ALA A 28 7.53 3.68 -10.73
CA ALA A 28 6.42 4.05 -9.87
C ALA A 28 6.74 3.70 -8.41
N LEU A 29 6.41 4.60 -7.50
CA LEU A 29 6.46 4.36 -6.05
C LEU A 29 5.05 4.54 -5.51
N THR A 30 4.54 3.51 -4.84
CA THR A 30 3.20 3.54 -4.25
C THR A 30 3.32 3.43 -2.74
N ASP A 31 2.60 4.30 -2.03
CA ASP A 31 2.32 4.07 -0.63
C ASP A 31 1.11 3.13 -0.55
N TYR A 32 1.25 2.02 0.19
CA TYR A 32 0.23 0.99 0.40
C TYR A 32 -0.03 0.05 -0.80
N ALA A 33 0.37 -1.21 -0.67
CA ALA A 33 0.22 -2.21 -1.74
C ALA A 33 -1.20 -2.81 -1.82
N THR A 34 -1.61 -3.22 -3.02
CA THR A 34 -2.89 -3.90 -3.32
C THR A 34 -3.15 -5.19 -2.52
N PHE A 35 -2.14 -5.83 -1.92
CA PHE A 35 -2.34 -6.99 -1.03
C PHE A 35 -2.71 -6.61 0.42
N VAL A 36 -2.55 -5.34 0.82
CA VAL A 36 -2.77 -4.90 2.20
C VAL A 36 -4.26 -4.91 2.62
N PRO A 37 -5.24 -4.60 1.74
CA PRO A 37 -6.66 -4.74 2.05
C PRO A 37 -7.08 -6.16 2.49
N TYR A 38 -6.46 -7.20 1.93
CA TYR A 38 -6.67 -8.58 2.39
C TYR A 38 -6.26 -8.75 3.87
N ILE A 39 -5.12 -8.19 4.24
CA ILE A 39 -4.59 -8.26 5.61
C ILE A 39 -5.54 -7.54 6.57
N TYR A 40 -5.95 -6.31 6.26
CA TYR A 40 -6.93 -5.59 7.07
C TYR A 40 -8.27 -6.32 7.15
N GLY A 41 -8.76 -6.86 6.03
CA GLY A 41 -9.97 -7.66 5.98
C GLY A 41 -9.94 -8.86 6.95
N ARG A 42 -8.80 -9.56 7.05
CA ARG A 42 -8.61 -10.64 8.04
C ARG A 42 -8.73 -10.14 9.48
N PHE A 43 -8.09 -9.01 9.81
CA PHE A 43 -8.16 -8.42 11.16
C PHE A 43 -9.57 -7.97 11.52
N MET A 44 -10.26 -7.30 10.59
CA MET A 44 -11.63 -6.82 10.81
C MET A 44 -12.61 -7.96 11.10
N LEU A 45 -12.43 -9.12 10.46
CA LEU A 45 -13.26 -10.29 10.72
C LEU A 45 -12.90 -11.00 12.03
N GLY A 46 -11.64 -10.95 12.45
CA GLY A 46 -11.17 -11.60 13.68
C GLY A 46 -11.56 -13.08 13.78
N ASN A 47 -12.00 -13.49 14.97
CA ASN A 47 -12.44 -14.85 15.29
C ASN A 47 -13.96 -15.06 15.22
N LYS A 48 -14.72 -14.09 14.70
CA LYS A 48 -16.18 -14.20 14.64
C LYS A 48 -16.61 -15.27 13.64
N LYS A 49 -17.83 -15.81 13.81
CA LYS A 49 -18.46 -16.63 12.78
C LYS A 49 -18.74 -15.77 11.55
N ARG A 50 -18.13 -16.11 10.43
CA ARG A 50 -18.23 -15.35 9.18
C ARG A 50 -19.49 -15.72 8.43
N THR A 51 -20.10 -14.74 7.77
CA THR A 51 -21.18 -14.97 6.80
C THR A 51 -20.62 -15.51 5.49
N GLN A 52 -21.47 -16.12 4.65
CA GLN A 52 -21.05 -16.56 3.31
C GLN A 52 -20.44 -15.41 2.50
N LYS A 53 -21.07 -14.22 2.55
CA LYS A 53 -20.59 -13.01 1.88
C LYS A 53 -19.17 -12.65 2.32
N GLU A 54 -18.89 -12.66 3.62
CA GLU A 54 -17.57 -12.35 4.16
C GLU A 54 -16.51 -13.37 3.76
N ILE A 55 -16.89 -14.66 3.71
CA ILE A 55 -16.00 -15.73 3.26
C ILE A 55 -15.62 -15.54 1.79
N GLU A 56 -16.60 -15.29 0.90
CA GLU A 56 -16.33 -15.08 -0.52
C GLU A 56 -15.50 -13.81 -0.76
N ILE A 57 -15.80 -12.70 -0.07
CA ILE A 57 -15.00 -11.47 -0.19
C ILE A 57 -13.56 -11.71 0.27
N LEU A 58 -13.37 -12.39 1.41
CA LEU A 58 -12.03 -12.66 1.91
C LEU A 58 -11.23 -13.58 0.98
N LYS A 59 -11.89 -14.60 0.43
CA LYS A 59 -11.31 -15.53 -0.55
C LYS A 59 -10.87 -14.78 -1.80
N ASP A 60 -11.72 -13.88 -2.31
CA ASP A 60 -11.39 -13.09 -3.50
C ASP A 60 -10.24 -12.10 -3.22
N LEU A 61 -10.28 -11.37 -2.10
CA LEU A 61 -9.17 -10.50 -1.68
C LEU A 61 -7.84 -11.26 -1.57
N TYR A 62 -7.85 -12.49 -1.08
CA TYR A 62 -6.64 -13.32 -1.04
C TYR A 62 -6.15 -13.67 -2.44
N HIS A 63 -7.04 -14.11 -3.32
CA HIS A 63 -6.70 -14.40 -4.71
C HIS A 63 -6.08 -13.18 -5.41
N LEU A 64 -6.68 -12.00 -5.22
CA LEU A 64 -6.22 -10.75 -5.80
C LEU A 64 -4.86 -10.31 -5.23
N ALA A 65 -4.67 -10.47 -3.91
CA ALA A 65 -3.38 -10.24 -3.26
C ALA A 65 -2.27 -11.11 -3.88
N LEU A 66 -2.51 -12.41 -4.07
CA LEU A 66 -1.54 -13.32 -4.69
C LEU A 66 -1.23 -12.96 -6.14
N ARG A 67 -2.26 -12.59 -6.92
CA ARG A 67 -2.09 -12.16 -8.31
C ARG A 67 -1.22 -10.91 -8.39
N ASP A 68 -1.48 -9.93 -7.53
CA ASP A 68 -0.85 -8.61 -7.62
C ASP A 68 0.55 -8.56 -6.98
N LEU A 69 0.88 -9.49 -6.09
CA LEU A 69 2.24 -9.62 -5.55
C LEU A 69 3.32 -9.69 -6.63
N GLN A 70 3.00 -10.26 -7.80
CA GLN A 70 3.94 -10.43 -8.90
C GLN A 70 4.23 -9.13 -9.67
N LYS A 71 3.47 -8.06 -9.41
CA LYS A 71 3.65 -6.76 -10.06
C LYS A 71 4.78 -5.93 -9.44
N TYR A 72 5.20 -6.26 -8.22
CA TYR A 72 6.19 -5.47 -7.49
C TYR A 72 7.60 -6.00 -7.73
N ASP A 73 8.46 -5.19 -8.36
CA ASP A 73 9.89 -5.50 -8.44
C ASP A 73 10.57 -5.43 -7.07
N TYR A 74 10.14 -4.48 -6.25
CA TYR A 74 10.65 -4.25 -4.90
C TYR A 74 9.51 -4.03 -3.91
N ILE A 75 9.59 -4.72 -2.78
CA ILE A 75 8.74 -4.46 -1.61
C ILE A 75 9.61 -4.00 -0.45
N PHE A 76 9.33 -2.79 0.04
CA PHE A 76 10.01 -2.21 1.19
C PHE A 76 9.09 -2.19 2.39
N PHE A 77 9.42 -2.96 3.43
CA PHE A 77 8.72 -2.89 4.71
C PHE A 77 9.38 -1.83 5.58
N VAL A 78 8.63 -0.78 5.91
CA VAL A 78 9.12 0.37 6.68
C VAL A 78 8.52 0.33 8.08
N PRO A 79 9.24 -0.21 9.10
CA PRO A 79 8.70 -0.32 10.45
C PRO A 79 8.45 1.06 11.07
N ARG A 80 7.42 1.11 11.93
CA ARG A 80 7.11 2.31 12.70
C ARG A 80 8.19 2.51 13.77
N GLN A 81 9.00 3.56 13.62
CA GLN A 81 10.07 3.92 14.57
C GLN A 81 9.80 5.25 15.30
N PHE A 82 8.72 5.95 14.95
CA PHE A 82 8.32 7.20 15.58
C PHE A 82 7.07 6.98 16.44
N GLY A 83 6.99 7.69 17.57
CA GLY A 83 5.91 7.55 18.54
C GLY A 83 4.53 7.82 17.93
N TYR A 84 3.52 7.14 18.47
CA TYR A 84 2.13 7.28 18.03
C TYR A 84 1.59 8.66 18.45
N SER A 85 1.22 9.51 17.48
CA SER A 85 0.38 10.68 17.71
C SER A 85 -1.04 10.33 17.24
N LYS A 86 -2.05 10.68 18.05
CA LYS A 86 -3.47 10.48 17.70
C LYS A 86 -3.97 11.68 16.91
N ASP A 87 -3.68 11.73 15.62
CA ASP A 87 -4.13 12.79 14.72
C ASP A 87 -5.48 12.42 14.09
N GLY A 88 -6.50 12.16 14.92
CA GLY A 88 -7.96 12.14 14.61
C GLY A 88 -8.51 11.27 13.47
N VAL A 89 -7.65 10.74 12.59
CA VAL A 89 -7.95 10.09 11.30
C VAL A 89 -7.61 8.60 11.38
N ARG A 90 -6.67 8.23 12.26
CA ARG A 90 -6.19 6.84 12.42
C ARG A 90 -7.05 6.10 13.44
N TRP A 91 -7.84 5.13 12.96
CA TRP A 91 -8.71 4.29 13.81
C TRP A 91 -7.95 3.22 14.61
N GLN A 92 -6.69 2.94 14.25
CA GLN A 92 -5.92 1.83 14.83
C GLN A 92 -5.43 2.24 16.22
N TYR A 93 -5.68 1.40 17.23
CA TYR A 93 -4.92 1.43 18.47
C TYR A 93 -3.49 0.97 18.16
N GLU A 94 -2.49 1.49 18.89
CA GLU A 94 -1.07 1.17 18.67
C GLU A 94 -0.81 -0.35 18.57
N ASP A 95 -1.51 -1.14 19.37
CA ASP A 95 -1.43 -2.60 19.38
C ASP A 95 -1.97 -3.25 18.09
N MET A 96 -3.08 -2.74 17.56
CA MET A 96 -3.62 -3.19 16.28
C MET A 96 -2.67 -2.86 15.14
N ALA A 97 -2.10 -1.66 15.19
CA ALA A 97 -1.14 -1.20 14.22
C ALA A 97 0.09 -2.16 14.21
N LYS A 98 0.62 -2.53 15.38
CA LYS A 98 1.71 -3.52 15.52
C LYS A 98 1.30 -4.92 15.02
N ALA A 99 0.07 -5.34 15.28
CA ALA A 99 -0.42 -6.63 14.82
C ALA A 99 -0.52 -6.69 13.28
N VAL A 100 -0.96 -5.60 12.64
CA VAL A 100 -0.98 -5.49 11.17
C VAL A 100 0.43 -5.55 10.59
N ASP A 101 1.40 -4.84 11.18
CA ASP A 101 2.81 -4.89 10.77
C ASP A 101 3.34 -6.33 10.77
N GLY A 102 3.10 -7.06 11.86
CA GLY A 102 3.48 -8.47 11.96
C GLY A 102 2.78 -9.36 10.92
N ALA A 103 1.51 -9.09 10.62
CA ALA A 103 0.77 -9.87 9.63
C ALA A 103 1.16 -9.56 8.17
N ILE A 104 1.63 -8.34 7.89
CA ILE A 104 2.24 -8.00 6.60
C ILE A 104 3.50 -8.83 6.40
N ILE A 105 4.41 -8.80 7.38
CA ILE A 105 5.63 -9.62 7.35
C ILE A 105 5.29 -11.10 7.20
N GLN A 106 4.39 -11.61 8.04
CA GLN A 106 3.99 -13.02 8.00
C GLN A 106 3.39 -13.42 6.65
N PHE A 107 2.59 -12.56 6.03
CA PHE A 107 2.03 -12.82 4.71
C PHE A 107 3.13 -12.91 3.66
N LEU A 108 4.06 -11.96 3.62
CA LEU A 108 5.18 -11.98 2.69
C LEU A 108 6.07 -13.21 2.89
N ASP A 109 6.38 -13.58 4.14
CA ASP A 109 7.14 -14.77 4.48
C ASP A 109 6.43 -16.05 4.04
N SER A 110 5.12 -16.15 4.31
CA SER A 110 4.32 -17.36 4.01
C SER A 110 4.18 -17.59 2.50
N GLU A 111 4.11 -16.51 1.72
CA GLU A 111 4.04 -16.56 0.27
C GLU A 111 5.44 -16.55 -0.40
N ASN A 112 6.52 -16.65 0.41
CA ASN A 112 7.92 -16.65 -0.04
C ASN A 112 8.28 -15.46 -0.95
N VAL A 113 7.77 -14.28 -0.58
CA VAL A 113 7.97 -13.03 -1.30
C VAL A 113 9.24 -12.35 -0.78
N LYS A 114 10.09 -11.88 -1.69
CA LYS A 114 11.27 -11.10 -1.33
C LYS A 114 10.86 -9.68 -0.95
N TYR A 115 11.24 -9.24 0.24
CA TYR A 115 11.08 -7.86 0.70
C TYR A 115 12.32 -7.40 1.47
N SER A 116 12.47 -6.08 1.63
CA SER A 116 13.57 -5.47 2.40
C SER A 116 13.01 -4.65 3.56
N ILE A 117 13.56 -4.84 4.77
CA ILE A 117 13.21 -4.03 5.93
C ILE A 117 14.06 -2.76 5.93
N ILE A 118 13.41 -1.59 5.97
CA ILE A 118 14.07 -0.28 5.84
C ILE A 118 13.94 0.53 7.13
N GLU A 119 15.02 0.54 7.91
CA GLU A 119 15.12 1.19 9.22
C GLU A 119 16.01 2.44 9.20
N GLY A 120 15.86 3.30 10.22
CA GLY A 120 16.66 4.52 10.42
C GLY A 120 15.82 5.78 10.35
N SER A 121 16.47 6.94 10.29
CA SER A 121 15.85 8.23 10.01
C SER A 121 15.27 8.28 8.58
N THR A 122 14.36 9.22 8.31
CA THR A 122 13.77 9.42 6.97
C THR A 122 14.83 9.52 5.87
N LYS A 123 15.94 10.22 6.14
CA LYS A 123 17.04 10.38 5.19
C LYS A 123 17.76 9.06 4.93
N GLU A 124 18.13 8.33 5.97
CA GLU A 124 18.79 7.02 5.84
C GLU A 124 17.91 6.00 5.12
N ARG A 125 16.59 6.02 5.37
CA ARG A 125 15.63 5.15 4.69
C ARG A 125 15.58 5.44 3.20
N SER A 126 15.50 6.72 2.83
CA SER A 126 15.54 7.14 1.42
C SER A 126 16.83 6.69 0.74
N ASP A 127 17.99 6.96 1.37
CA ASP A 127 19.30 6.60 0.84
C ASP A 127 19.43 5.08 0.62
N LYS A 128 18.89 4.26 1.54
CA LYS A 128 18.85 2.80 1.41
C LYS A 128 18.00 2.36 0.22
N ILE A 129 16.79 2.90 0.08
CA ILE A 129 15.89 2.55 -1.02
C ILE A 129 16.54 2.90 -2.36
N LEU A 130 17.05 4.14 -2.51
CA LEU A 130 17.73 4.59 -3.72
C LEU A 130 18.97 3.74 -4.06
N SER A 131 19.67 3.24 -3.05
CA SER A 131 20.81 2.32 -3.25
C SER A 131 20.37 0.94 -3.72
N ILE A 132 19.27 0.41 -3.18
CA ILE A 132 18.73 -0.92 -3.55
C ILE A 132 18.16 -0.91 -4.97
N THR A 133 17.48 0.18 -5.36
CA THR A 133 16.90 0.34 -6.70
C THR A 133 17.91 0.80 -7.75
N GLY A 134 19.13 1.15 -7.34
CA GLY A 134 20.16 1.65 -8.26
C GLY A 134 19.91 3.08 -8.76
N LEU A 135 19.00 3.82 -8.14
CA LEU A 135 18.60 5.17 -8.57
C LEU A 135 19.44 6.29 -7.94
N LYS A 136 20.38 5.96 -7.04
CA LYS A 136 21.14 6.94 -6.24
C LYS A 136 21.91 7.97 -7.06
N ASP A 137 22.44 7.56 -8.22
CA ASP A 137 23.29 8.41 -9.07
C ASP A 137 22.53 9.01 -10.26
N ILE A 138 21.22 8.78 -10.34
CA ILE A 138 20.38 9.35 -11.40
C ILE A 138 20.14 10.83 -11.09
N LYS A 139 20.64 11.70 -11.97
CA LYS A 139 20.26 13.11 -11.96
C LYS A 139 18.85 13.22 -12.52
N VAL A 140 17.89 13.45 -11.65
CA VAL A 140 16.53 13.79 -12.05
C VAL A 140 16.46 15.30 -12.14
N ASP A 141 16.27 15.83 -13.34
CA ASP A 141 15.94 17.24 -13.50
C ASP A 141 14.51 17.45 -13.00
N PRO A 142 14.27 18.34 -12.02
CA PRO A 142 12.93 18.57 -11.51
C PRO A 142 12.05 19.09 -12.65
N ILE A 143 10.98 18.34 -12.96
CA ILE A 143 9.92 18.81 -13.84
C ILE A 143 9.21 19.95 -13.12
N SER A 144 9.10 21.12 -13.75
CA SER A 144 8.35 22.24 -13.16
C SER A 144 6.86 21.85 -13.07
N VAL A 145 6.22 22.18 -11.95
CA VAL A 145 4.80 21.85 -11.72
C VAL A 145 3.90 22.43 -12.83
N GLU A 146 4.34 23.52 -13.47
CA GLU A 146 3.69 24.18 -14.60
C GLU A 146 3.58 23.30 -15.86
N SER A 147 4.53 22.38 -16.11
CA SER A 147 4.46 21.50 -17.28
C SER A 147 3.56 20.28 -17.09
N ILE A 148 3.12 20.00 -15.85
CA ILE A 148 2.18 18.91 -15.55
C ILE A 148 0.73 19.38 -15.78
N THR A 149 0.46 20.68 -15.62
CA THR A 149 -0.88 21.25 -15.79
C THR A 149 -1.32 21.39 -17.25
N GLU A 150 -0.42 21.33 -18.22
CA GLU A 150 -0.79 21.41 -19.65
C GLU A 150 -1.45 20.11 -20.17
N ASP A 151 -1.15 18.96 -19.58
CA ASP A 151 -1.69 17.66 -20.03
C ASP A 151 -3.00 17.25 -19.34
N PHE A 152 -3.44 17.97 -18.30
CA PHE A 152 -4.70 17.72 -17.60
C PHE A 152 -5.66 18.92 -17.73
N GLU A 153 -6.22 19.12 -18.92
CA GLU A 153 -7.44 19.95 -19.06
C GLU A 153 -8.60 19.27 -18.32
N ILE A 154 -8.78 19.63 -17.05
CA ILE A 154 -10.02 19.37 -16.33
C ILE A 154 -11.09 20.24 -17.01
N LYS A 155 -11.87 19.63 -17.92
CA LYS A 155 -13.11 20.24 -18.40
C LYS A 155 -14.10 20.30 -17.24
N THR A 156 -14.11 21.42 -16.54
CA THR A 156 -15.22 21.79 -15.65
C THR A 156 -16.45 21.98 -16.52
N ILE A 157 -17.39 21.04 -16.45
CA ILE A 157 -18.73 21.21 -17.02
C ILE A 157 -19.51 22.02 -15.99
N GLU A 158 -19.65 23.32 -16.22
CA GLU A 158 -20.59 24.15 -15.46
C GLU A 158 -22.02 23.78 -15.88
N GLY A 159 -22.86 23.48 -14.89
CA GLY A 159 -24.30 23.27 -15.03
C GLY A 159 -25.05 24.07 -13.97
#